data_AF-A0A930QNJ5-F1
#
_entry.id   AF-A0A930QNJ5-F1
#
_cell.length_a   1.000
_cell.length_b   1.000
_cell.length_c   1.000
_cell.angle_alpha   90.00
_cell.angle_beta   90.00
_cell.angle_gamma   90.00
#
_symmetry.space_group_name_H-M   'P 1'
#
loop_
_entity.id
_entity.type
_entity.pdbx_description
1 polymer ?
#
loop_
_entity_poly.entity_id
_entity_poly.type
_entity_poly.pdbx_seq_one_letter_code
_entity_poly.pdbx_strand_id
1 'polypeptide(L)'
;AMQRAAGSYARAGGGREPAVNDQAKQTEAARKKTAEATLAGIPQHELRERTPEERTADFVRDYNALYDVPGTMFQKKKAQDDFIRDHEVQGMRCTNMQLRHSRPELEPRFVAVTPTRDADYWGMPLGNNLFAVVPNPFLVYGEEMHTAGGMREAFNSNYRLGNTYGRFTIKEAAIFQFGTIGKVFRRGQLEAEQ
;
A
#
# COMPACT_ATOMS: atom_id res chain seq x y z
N ALA A 1 -55.05 -35.81 -72.12
CA ALA A 1 -55.29 -36.96 -71.23
C ALA A 1 -53.95 -37.50 -70.75
N MET A 2 -53.92 -37.98 -69.50
CA MET A 2 -52.80 -38.53 -68.72
C MET A 2 -51.95 -39.56 -69.51
N GLN A 3 -50.66 -39.82 -69.22
CA GLN A 3 -50.23 -40.53 -68.01
C GLN A 3 -48.69 -40.47 -67.80
N ARG A 4 -48.30 -40.29 -66.53
CA ARG A 4 -46.93 -40.45 -66.00
C ARG A 4 -46.60 -41.93 -65.86
N ALA A 5 -45.33 -42.29 -66.06
CA ALA A 5 -44.73 -43.50 -65.51
C ALA A 5 -43.40 -43.14 -64.82
N ALA A 6 -43.23 -43.65 -63.62
CA ALA A 6 -42.13 -43.41 -62.70
C ALA A 6 -40.91 -44.28 -63.04
N GLY A 7 -39.71 -43.75 -62.81
CA GLY A 7 -38.45 -44.49 -62.88
C GLY A 7 -37.47 -43.92 -61.84
N SER A 8 -37.11 -44.77 -60.90
CA SER A 8 -36.33 -44.57 -59.67
C SER A 8 -34.92 -43.98 -59.82
N TYR A 9 -34.57 -43.03 -58.95
CA TYR A 9 -33.17 -42.67 -58.65
C TYR A 9 -32.70 -43.44 -57.42
N ALA A 10 -31.67 -44.28 -57.59
CA ALA A 10 -30.93 -44.88 -56.47
C ALA A 10 -29.97 -43.84 -55.89
N ARG A 11 -30.15 -43.51 -54.60
CA ARG A 11 -29.30 -42.59 -53.84
C ARG A 11 -28.17 -43.40 -53.20
N ALA A 12 -26.92 -43.12 -53.59
CA ALA A 12 -25.74 -43.60 -52.89
C ALA A 12 -25.69 -42.96 -51.49
N GLY A 13 -25.85 -43.77 -50.44
CA GLY A 13 -25.61 -43.38 -49.06
C GLY A 13 -24.21 -43.80 -48.64
N GLY A 14 -23.38 -42.84 -48.25
CA GLY A 14 -22.01 -43.10 -47.78
C GLY A 14 -21.20 -41.83 -47.53
N GLY A 15 -21.79 -40.82 -46.88
CA GLY A 15 -21.04 -39.66 -46.40
C GLY A 15 -20.40 -39.97 -45.05
N ARG A 16 -19.07 -40.09 -45.00
CA ARG A 16 -18.30 -40.04 -43.76
C ARG A 16 -18.40 -38.63 -43.16
N GLU A 17 -18.89 -38.51 -41.93
CA GLU A 17 -18.71 -37.31 -41.13
C GLU A 17 -17.22 -37.10 -40.78
N PRO A 18 -16.69 -35.86 -40.82
CA PRO A 18 -15.26 -35.60 -40.74
C PRO A 18 -14.74 -35.53 -39.29
N ALA A 19 -13.59 -36.15 -39.06
CA ALA A 19 -12.82 -36.22 -37.80
C ALA A 19 -12.27 -34.87 -37.26
N VAL A 20 -12.86 -33.74 -37.68
CA VAL A 20 -12.39 -32.38 -37.36
C VAL A 20 -12.86 -31.93 -35.97
N ASN A 21 -13.97 -32.47 -35.47
CA ASN A 21 -14.57 -32.08 -34.18
C ASN A 21 -13.73 -32.55 -32.97
N ASP A 22 -13.09 -33.71 -33.07
CA ASP A 22 -12.33 -34.30 -31.95
C ASP A 22 -10.97 -33.62 -31.73
N GLN A 23 -10.30 -33.16 -32.80
CA GLN A 23 -9.05 -32.40 -32.69
C GLN A 23 -9.28 -31.00 -32.11
N ALA A 24 -10.37 -30.33 -32.46
CA ALA A 24 -10.74 -29.04 -31.88
C ALA A 24 -11.03 -29.16 -30.38
N LYS A 25 -11.75 -30.21 -29.96
CA LYS A 25 -11.99 -30.50 -28.55
C LYS A 25 -10.72 -30.86 -27.77
N GLN A 26 -9.82 -31.63 -28.38
CA GLN A 26 -8.53 -32.00 -27.75
C GLN A 26 -7.59 -30.80 -27.60
N THR A 27 -7.57 -29.88 -28.57
CA THR A 27 -6.74 -28.67 -28.51
C THR A 27 -7.28 -27.65 -27.49
N GLU A 28 -8.60 -27.55 -27.34
CA GLU A 28 -9.22 -26.73 -26.30
C GLU A 28 -9.02 -27.33 -24.89
N ALA A 29 -9.16 -28.64 -24.75
CA ALA A 29 -8.88 -29.35 -23.50
C ALA A 29 -7.40 -29.22 -23.09
N ALA A 30 -6.48 -29.30 -24.06
CA ALA A 30 -5.06 -29.06 -23.82
C ALA A 30 -4.79 -27.62 -23.37
N ARG A 31 -5.41 -26.60 -24.01
CA ARG A 31 -5.29 -25.20 -23.59
C ARG A 31 -5.83 -24.95 -22.18
N LYS A 32 -6.99 -25.53 -21.84
CA LYS A 32 -7.58 -25.44 -20.50
C LYS A 32 -6.68 -26.07 -19.45
N LYS A 33 -6.14 -27.26 -19.72
CA LYS A 33 -5.24 -27.97 -18.81
C LYS A 33 -3.91 -27.26 -18.61
N THR A 34 -3.38 -26.63 -19.67
CA THR A 34 -2.17 -25.79 -19.56
C THR A 34 -2.44 -24.50 -18.79
N ALA A 35 -3.60 -23.87 -18.97
CA ALA A 35 -3.99 -22.69 -18.20
C ALA A 35 -4.19 -23.02 -16.70
N GLU A 36 -4.86 -24.13 -16.37
CA GLU A 36 -5.03 -24.61 -15.00
C GLU A 36 -3.68 -24.96 -14.34
N ALA A 37 -2.76 -25.60 -15.08
CA ALA A 37 -1.42 -25.88 -14.59
C ALA A 37 -0.58 -24.61 -14.36
N THR A 38 -0.80 -23.57 -15.17
CA THR A 38 -0.13 -22.27 -15.01
C THR A 38 -0.67 -21.53 -13.78
N LEU A 39 -1.98 -21.55 -13.54
CA LEU A 39 -2.58 -20.99 -12.32
C LEU A 39 -2.19 -21.76 -11.05
N ALA A 40 -2.05 -23.09 -11.13
CA ALA A 40 -1.63 -23.93 -10.00
C ALA A 40 -0.14 -23.73 -9.60
N GLY A 41 0.67 -23.18 -10.51
CA GLY A 41 2.07 -22.85 -10.27
C GLY A 41 2.30 -21.47 -9.65
N ILE A 42 1.27 -20.61 -9.56
CA ILE A 42 1.37 -19.31 -8.89
C ILE A 42 1.29 -19.56 -7.38
N PRO A 43 2.32 -19.22 -6.61
CA PRO A 43 2.26 -19.34 -5.16
C PRO A 43 1.04 -18.57 -4.63
N GLN A 44 0.09 -19.26 -3.98
CA GLN A 44 -1.16 -18.64 -3.50
C GLN A 44 -0.93 -17.44 -2.57
N HIS A 45 0.26 -17.33 -1.97
CA HIS A 45 0.66 -16.20 -1.14
C HIS A 45 0.76 -14.86 -1.91
N GLU A 46 0.95 -14.89 -3.23
CA GLU A 46 1.00 -13.69 -4.09
C GLU A 46 -0.39 -13.20 -4.49
N LEU A 47 -1.42 -14.04 -4.36
CA LEU A 47 -2.81 -13.76 -4.76
C LEU A 47 -3.71 -13.33 -3.60
N ARG A 48 -3.29 -13.53 -2.35
CA ARG A 48 -4.06 -13.09 -1.18
C ARG A 48 -3.83 -11.60 -0.92
N GLU A 49 -4.89 -10.91 -0.51
CA GLU A 49 -4.75 -9.56 0.05
C GLU A 49 -3.81 -9.61 1.27
N ARG A 50 -2.84 -8.69 1.32
CA ARG A 50 -1.92 -8.58 2.46
C ARG A 50 -2.69 -8.17 3.71
N THR A 51 -2.34 -8.79 4.84
CA THR A 51 -2.90 -8.40 6.15
C THR A 51 -2.48 -6.98 6.53
N PRO A 52 -3.22 -6.28 7.42
CA PRO A 52 -2.82 -4.96 7.91
C PRO A 52 -1.41 -4.94 8.52
N GLU A 53 -1.02 -6.02 9.20
CA GLU A 53 0.29 -6.20 9.82
C GLU A 53 1.39 -6.29 8.76
N GLU A 54 1.19 -7.11 7.72
CA GLU A 54 2.14 -7.25 6.61
C GLU A 54 2.30 -5.94 5.85
N ARG A 55 1.18 -5.27 5.53
CA ARG A 55 1.21 -3.94 4.90
C ARG A 55 1.98 -2.93 5.74
N THR A 56 1.77 -2.94 7.06
CA THR A 56 2.49 -2.04 7.97
C THR A 56 3.99 -2.35 8.00
N ALA A 57 4.37 -3.62 7.96
CA ALA A 57 5.77 -4.02 7.90
C ALA A 57 6.44 -3.58 6.59
N ASP A 58 5.76 -3.72 5.44
CA ASP A 58 6.24 -3.20 4.16
C ASP A 58 6.38 -1.67 4.20
N PHE A 59 5.36 -0.98 4.70
CA PHE A 59 5.34 0.47 4.83
C PHE A 59 6.54 0.98 5.64
N VAL A 60 6.81 0.39 6.81
CA VAL A 60 7.95 0.75 7.67
C VAL A 60 9.28 0.44 6.98
N ARG A 61 9.40 -0.72 6.33
CA ARG A 61 10.62 -1.09 5.59
C ARG A 61 10.92 -0.08 4.47
N ASP A 62 9.94 0.16 3.62
CA ASP A 62 10.09 1.04 2.46
C ASP A 62 10.30 2.49 2.89
N TYR A 63 9.66 2.91 4.00
CA TYR A 63 9.88 4.22 4.62
C TYR A 63 11.33 4.40 5.03
N ASN A 64 11.90 3.45 5.78
CA ASN A 64 13.28 3.55 6.25
C ASN A 64 14.27 3.56 5.08
N ALA A 65 13.96 2.89 3.97
CA ALA A 65 14.77 2.90 2.76
C ALA A 65 14.81 4.27 2.05
N LEU A 66 13.88 5.19 2.34
CA LEU A 66 13.88 6.54 1.75
C LEU A 66 15.14 7.34 2.10
N TYR A 67 15.74 7.09 3.27
CA TYR A 67 16.98 7.75 3.69
C TYR A 67 18.19 7.37 2.82
N ASP A 68 18.17 6.17 2.25
CA ASP A 68 19.31 5.60 1.54
C ASP A 68 19.15 5.68 0.02
N VAL A 69 18.09 6.33 -0.47
CA VAL A 69 17.86 6.55 -1.91
C VAL A 69 19.05 7.31 -2.51
N PRO A 70 19.84 6.68 -3.40
CA PRO A 70 20.99 7.32 -4.00
C PRO A 70 20.56 8.30 -5.09
N GLY A 71 21.43 9.28 -5.37
CA GLY A 71 21.29 10.17 -6.51
C GLY A 71 20.85 11.59 -6.17
N THR A 72 20.37 12.28 -7.19
CA THR A 72 20.00 13.71 -7.18
C THR A 72 18.77 13.99 -6.33
N MET A 73 18.55 15.27 -5.98
CA MET A 73 17.33 15.71 -5.30
C MET A 73 16.05 15.36 -6.07
N PHE A 74 16.12 15.30 -7.41
CA PHE A 74 14.99 14.87 -8.23
C PHE A 74 14.65 13.39 -8.01
N GLN A 75 15.66 12.51 -7.95
CA GLN A 75 15.47 11.08 -7.68
C GLN A 75 14.92 10.85 -6.27
N LYS A 76 15.44 11.57 -5.27
CA LYS A 76 14.92 11.53 -3.90
C LYS A 76 13.48 12.02 -3.80
N LYS A 77 13.13 13.09 -4.51
CA LYS A 77 11.75 13.60 -4.56
C LYS A 77 10.83 12.59 -5.25
N LYS A 78 11.26 12.01 -6.36
CA LYS A 78 10.51 10.97 -7.06
C LYS A 78 10.25 9.75 -6.18
N ALA A 79 11.25 9.28 -5.44
CA ALA A 79 11.07 8.17 -4.49
C ALA A 79 10.03 8.47 -3.41
N GLN A 80 9.96 9.72 -2.93
CA GLN A 80 8.91 10.14 -2.00
C GLN A 80 7.53 10.18 -2.67
N ASP A 81 7.44 10.76 -3.86
CA ASP A 81 6.18 10.85 -4.60
C ASP A 81 5.65 9.44 -4.94
N ASP A 82 6.56 8.53 -5.31
CA ASP A 82 6.26 7.11 -5.54
C ASP A 82 5.83 6.43 -4.22
N PHE A 83 6.55 6.62 -3.11
CA PHE A 83 6.17 6.08 -1.79
C PHE A 83 4.78 6.57 -1.33
N ILE A 84 4.52 7.88 -1.46
CA ILE A 84 3.23 8.48 -1.10
C ILE A 84 2.10 7.88 -1.93
N ARG A 85 2.34 7.65 -3.23
CA ARG A 85 1.36 7.02 -4.11
C ARG A 85 1.15 5.55 -3.76
N ASP A 86 2.23 4.79 -3.66
CA ASP A 86 2.18 3.32 -3.56
C ASP A 86 1.62 2.84 -2.21
N HIS A 87 1.79 3.64 -1.15
CA HIS A 87 1.21 3.39 0.17
C HIS A 87 -0.02 4.27 0.49
N GLU A 88 -0.56 4.98 -0.50
CA GLU A 88 -1.75 5.84 -0.34
C GLU A 88 -1.66 6.81 0.85
N VAL A 89 -0.48 7.42 1.01
CA VAL A 89 -0.15 8.17 2.22
C VAL A 89 -0.99 9.43 2.36
N GLN A 90 -1.67 9.54 3.50
CA GLN A 90 -2.32 10.75 3.96
C GLN A 90 -1.35 11.58 4.80
N GLY A 91 -1.12 12.83 4.40
CA GLY A 91 -0.36 13.79 5.20
C GLY A 91 -1.16 14.27 6.40
N MET A 92 -0.50 14.40 7.56
CA MET A 92 -1.09 14.87 8.82
C MET A 92 -0.20 15.93 9.50
N ARG A 93 -0.79 16.94 10.13
CA ARG A 93 -0.08 18.02 10.83
C ARG A 93 -0.63 18.25 12.24
N CYS A 94 0.24 18.57 13.19
CA CYS A 94 -0.15 18.99 14.54
C CYS A 94 -0.60 20.46 14.53
N THR A 95 -1.91 20.70 14.59
CA THR A 95 -2.49 22.06 14.43
C THR A 95 -2.36 22.96 15.64
N ASN A 96 -2.19 22.38 16.84
CA ASN A 96 -2.08 23.13 18.08
C ASN A 96 -0.64 23.25 18.60
N MET A 97 0.37 22.96 17.78
CA MET A 97 1.78 23.05 18.16
C MET A 97 2.12 24.42 18.80
N GLN A 98 1.66 25.52 18.18
CA GLN A 98 1.90 26.87 18.70
C GLN A 98 1.40 27.06 20.14
N LEU A 99 0.20 26.55 20.43
CA LEU A 99 -0.39 26.63 21.77
C LEU A 99 0.38 25.75 22.76
N ARG A 100 0.86 24.60 22.29
CA ARG A 100 1.59 23.62 23.11
C ARG A 100 2.97 24.09 23.57
N HIS A 101 3.58 25.08 22.92
CA HIS A 101 4.81 25.70 23.46
C HIS A 101 4.62 26.29 24.85
N SER A 102 3.46 26.91 25.11
CA SER A 102 3.11 27.47 26.43
C SER A 102 2.29 26.51 27.29
N ARG A 103 1.72 25.47 26.69
CA ARG A 103 0.84 24.48 27.34
C ARG A 103 1.15 23.05 26.86
N PRO A 104 2.33 22.51 27.21
CA PRO A 104 2.79 21.20 26.73
C PRO A 104 1.89 20.03 27.20
N GLU A 105 1.09 20.24 28.24
CA GLU A 105 0.10 19.30 28.78
C GLU A 105 -1.09 19.05 27.85
N LEU A 106 -1.35 19.96 26.89
CA LEU A 106 -2.44 19.76 25.93
C LEU A 106 -2.12 18.60 24.99
N GLU A 107 -3.12 17.77 24.70
CA GLU A 107 -3.00 16.71 23.71
C GLU A 107 -2.77 17.29 22.30
N PRO A 108 -1.92 16.65 21.47
CA PRO A 108 -1.73 17.08 20.09
C PRO A 108 -2.99 16.86 19.25
N ARG A 109 -3.28 17.81 18.37
CA ARG A 109 -4.43 17.79 17.44
C ARG A 109 -3.95 17.58 16.03
N PHE A 110 -3.95 16.31 15.60
CA PHE A 110 -3.56 15.95 14.25
C PHE A 110 -4.73 16.15 13.28
N VAL A 111 -4.49 16.80 12.15
CA VAL A 111 -5.47 16.92 11.06
C VAL A 111 -4.85 16.48 9.75
N ALA A 112 -5.66 15.94 8.85
CA ALA A 112 -5.24 15.64 7.49
C ALA A 112 -4.94 16.94 6.74
N VAL A 113 -3.86 16.96 5.97
CA VAL A 113 -3.40 18.13 5.21
C VAL A 113 -2.95 17.75 3.80
N THR A 114 -3.03 18.73 2.90
CA THR A 114 -2.47 18.67 1.55
C THR A 114 -1.60 19.90 1.31
N PRO A 115 -0.44 19.78 0.64
CA PRO A 115 0.11 18.55 0.06
C PRO A 115 0.71 17.60 1.10
N THR A 116 0.60 16.28 0.90
CA THR A 116 1.08 15.23 1.82
C THR A 116 2.57 15.39 2.16
N ARG A 117 3.37 15.79 1.19
CA ARG A 117 4.82 15.93 1.33
C ARG A 117 5.24 16.99 2.37
N ASP A 118 4.41 18.00 2.60
CA ASP A 118 4.71 19.11 3.51
C ASP A 118 4.11 18.86 4.92
N ALA A 119 3.50 17.69 5.13
CA ALA A 119 2.93 17.29 6.41
C ALA A 119 4.01 16.90 7.43
N ASP A 120 3.69 16.96 8.72
CA ASP A 120 4.62 16.57 9.78
C ASP A 120 4.69 15.04 9.93
N TYR A 121 3.59 14.36 9.62
CA TYR A 121 3.44 12.90 9.70
C TYR A 121 2.79 12.36 8.43
N TRP A 122 3.15 11.13 8.09
CA TRP A 122 2.66 10.36 6.95
C TRP A 122 1.94 9.13 7.46
N GLY A 123 0.66 8.97 7.07
CA GLY A 123 -0.17 7.85 7.49
C GLY A 123 -0.62 6.99 6.31
N MET A 124 -0.31 5.70 6.33
CA MET A 124 -0.90 4.71 5.43
C MET A 124 -2.23 4.21 6.00
N PRO A 125 -3.34 4.21 5.22
CA PRO A 125 -4.64 3.73 5.69
C PRO A 125 -4.66 2.21 5.90
N LEU A 126 -5.16 1.80 7.08
CA LEU A 126 -5.41 0.40 7.46
C LEU A 126 -6.89 0.00 7.37
N GLY A 127 -7.77 0.94 7.07
CA GLY A 127 -9.23 0.78 7.14
C GLY A 127 -9.79 1.14 8.52
N ASN A 128 -11.11 1.27 8.63
CA ASN A 128 -11.81 1.65 9.87
C ASN A 128 -11.27 2.94 10.53
N ASN A 129 -10.89 3.90 9.69
CA ASN A 129 -10.23 5.15 10.07
C ASN A 129 -8.92 4.99 10.88
N LEU A 130 -8.28 3.82 10.81
CA LEU A 130 -6.96 3.58 11.38
C LEU A 130 -5.87 3.82 10.35
N PHE A 131 -4.75 4.36 10.82
CA PHE A 131 -3.60 4.67 9.99
C PHE A 131 -2.33 4.19 10.68
N ALA A 132 -1.44 3.53 9.94
CA ALA A 132 -0.05 3.34 10.34
C ALA A 132 0.71 4.63 10.04
N VAL A 133 1.23 5.28 11.08
CA VAL A 133 1.79 6.63 11.02
C VAL A 133 3.28 6.62 11.33
N VAL A 134 4.02 7.33 10.50
CA VAL A 134 5.45 7.62 10.63
C VAL A 134 5.66 9.14 10.53
N PRO A 135 6.74 9.71 11.10
CA PRO A 135 7.07 11.11 10.90
C PRO A 135 7.42 11.36 9.43
N ASN A 136 7.38 12.60 8.97
CA ASN A 136 7.97 12.95 7.68
C ASN A 136 9.50 12.72 7.73
N PRO A 137 10.10 11.98 6.78
CA PRO A 137 11.51 11.60 6.87
C PRO A 137 12.49 12.78 6.77
N PHE A 138 12.04 13.95 6.30
CA PHE A 138 12.85 15.18 6.21
C PHE A 138 12.65 16.15 7.38
N LEU A 139 11.80 15.77 8.34
CA LEU A 139 11.59 16.56 9.53
C LEU A 139 12.82 16.47 10.44
N VAL A 140 13.28 17.61 10.95
CA VAL A 140 14.32 17.64 11.97
C VAL A 140 13.68 17.32 13.32
N TYR A 141 14.06 16.21 13.92
CA TYR A 141 13.54 15.82 15.23
C TYR A 141 14.31 16.54 16.35
N GLY A 142 13.80 17.70 16.74
CA GLY A 142 14.31 18.51 17.86
C GLY A 142 13.31 18.65 19.01
N GLU A 143 13.62 19.55 19.95
CA GLU A 143 12.83 19.76 21.17
C GLU A 143 11.40 20.21 20.88
N GLU A 144 11.21 21.11 19.91
CA GLU A 144 9.88 21.56 19.48
C GLU A 144 9.02 20.39 19.00
N MET A 145 9.58 19.54 18.14
CA MET A 145 8.85 18.38 17.63
C MET A 145 8.60 17.33 18.71
N HIS A 146 9.56 17.15 19.62
CA HIS A 146 9.43 16.28 20.78
C HIS A 146 8.33 16.74 21.73
N THR A 147 8.30 18.02 22.09
CA THR A 147 7.43 18.55 23.17
C THR A 147 6.08 19.06 22.67
N ALA A 148 6.06 19.78 21.55
CA ALA A 148 4.88 20.47 21.01
C ALA A 148 4.36 19.82 19.71
N GLY A 149 5.23 19.22 18.92
CA GLY A 149 4.86 18.63 17.62
C GLY A 149 4.14 17.29 17.67
N GLY A 150 4.06 16.64 18.84
CA GLY A 150 3.33 15.39 19.01
C GLY A 150 4.21 14.13 19.01
N MET A 151 5.53 14.25 18.81
CA MET A 151 6.41 13.09 18.65
C MET A 151 6.49 12.24 19.92
N ARG A 152 6.58 12.84 21.12
CA ARG A 152 6.63 12.08 22.38
C ARG A 152 5.31 11.39 22.73
N GLU A 153 4.19 11.90 22.20
CA GLU A 153 2.89 11.28 22.35
C GLU A 153 2.70 10.12 21.37
N ALA A 154 3.21 10.27 20.14
CA ALA A 154 3.08 9.31 19.06
C ALA A 154 4.10 8.17 19.12
N PHE A 155 5.32 8.42 19.59
CA PHE A 155 6.42 7.45 19.55
C PHE A 155 7.13 7.38 20.90
N ASN A 156 7.48 6.16 21.30
CA ASN A 156 8.54 5.93 22.25
C ASN A 156 9.87 6.08 21.52
N SER A 157 10.75 6.96 22.02
CA SER A 157 12.04 7.25 21.37
C SER A 157 13.18 7.39 22.35
N ASN A 158 14.40 7.30 21.83
CA ASN A 158 15.66 7.57 22.53
C ASN A 158 16.05 9.06 22.50
N TYR A 159 15.09 9.97 22.28
CA TYR A 159 15.34 11.41 22.21
C TYR A 159 16.02 11.93 23.49
N ARG A 160 17.00 12.81 23.33
CA ARG A 160 17.70 13.49 24.44
C ARG A 160 17.52 14.99 24.33
N LEU A 161 17.21 15.62 25.46
CA LEU A 161 17.06 17.08 25.55
C LEU A 161 18.33 17.78 25.06
N GLY A 162 18.15 18.83 24.26
CA GLY A 162 19.25 19.60 23.66
C GLY A 162 19.80 19.03 22.35
N ASN A 163 19.38 17.83 21.94
CA ASN A 163 19.77 17.24 20.66
C ASN A 163 18.73 17.52 19.56
N THR A 164 19.23 17.59 18.33
CA THR A 164 18.44 17.58 17.10
C THR A 164 18.91 16.44 16.21
N TYR A 165 17.96 15.72 15.62
CA TYR A 165 18.24 14.53 14.82
C TYR A 165 17.68 14.72 13.41
N GLY A 166 18.55 14.60 12.39
CA GLY A 166 18.14 14.69 10.98
C GLY A 166 17.74 13.34 10.37
N ARG A 167 18.02 12.24 11.06
CA ARG A 167 17.71 10.87 10.64
C ARG A 167 17.21 10.07 11.83
N PHE A 168 16.25 9.20 11.57
CA PHE A 168 15.73 8.26 12.55
C PHE A 168 15.21 7.02 11.83
N THR A 169 15.30 5.88 12.52
CA THR A 169 14.78 4.60 12.06
C THR A 169 13.48 4.30 12.78
N ILE A 170 12.43 3.98 12.02
CA ILE A 170 11.16 3.49 12.57
C ILE A 170 11.28 1.98 12.80
N LYS A 171 11.09 1.55 14.04
CA LYS A 171 10.98 0.12 14.38
C LYS A 171 9.54 -0.34 14.32
N GLU A 172 8.62 0.50 14.79
CA GLU A 172 7.18 0.25 14.74
C GLU A 172 6.45 1.55 14.41
N ALA A 173 5.54 1.50 13.45
CA ALA A 173 4.66 2.65 13.15
C ALA A 173 3.71 2.92 14.32
N ALA A 174 3.41 4.18 14.57
CA ALA A 174 2.32 4.54 15.47
C ALA A 174 0.98 4.21 14.81
N ILE A 175 -0.06 3.94 15.59
CA ILE A 175 -1.41 3.78 15.05
C ILE A 175 -2.23 4.98 15.45
N PHE A 176 -2.72 5.72 14.46
CA PHE A 176 -3.64 6.83 14.70
C PHE A 176 -5.05 6.42 14.31
N GLN A 177 -6.04 6.90 15.05
CA GLN A 177 -7.45 6.80 14.69
C GLN A 177 -7.97 8.18 14.32
N PHE A 178 -8.59 8.30 13.15
CA PHE A 178 -9.16 9.56 12.66
C PHE A 178 -10.68 9.58 12.77
N GLY A 179 -11.19 10.65 13.37
CA GLY A 179 -12.51 11.19 13.05
C GLY A 179 -12.31 12.50 12.30
N THR A 180 -12.64 13.61 12.95
CA THR A 180 -12.22 14.96 12.51
C THR A 180 -10.80 15.31 12.96
N ILE A 181 -10.40 14.84 14.14
CA ILE A 181 -9.08 15.04 14.74
C ILE A 181 -8.47 13.66 14.96
N GLY A 182 -7.24 13.47 14.49
CA GLY A 182 -6.46 12.26 14.72
C GLY A 182 -6.04 12.15 16.17
N LYS A 183 -6.18 10.96 16.74
CA LYS A 183 -5.68 10.61 18.08
C LYS A 183 -4.70 9.46 17.98
N VAL A 184 -3.69 9.46 18.84
CA VAL A 184 -2.77 8.32 18.99
C VAL A 184 -3.54 7.18 19.64
N PHE A 185 -3.84 6.14 18.87
CA PHE A 185 -4.48 4.92 19.35
C PHE A 185 -3.45 3.94 19.93
N ARG A 186 -2.27 3.86 19.30
CA ARG A 186 -1.12 3.09 19.79
C ARG A 186 0.16 3.85 19.47
N ARG A 187 1.09 3.89 20.42
CA ARG A 187 2.42 4.45 20.19
C ARG A 187 3.24 3.55 19.28
N GLY A 188 4.04 4.17 18.42
CA GLY A 188 5.10 3.51 17.67
C GLY A 188 6.41 3.49 18.45
N GLN A 189 7.45 2.96 17.81
CA GLN A 189 8.82 2.92 18.30
C GLN A 189 9.76 3.54 17.27
N LEU A 190 10.52 4.53 17.70
CA LEU A 190 11.45 5.31 16.88
C LEU A 190 12.83 5.35 17.52
N GLU A 191 13.88 5.17 16.72
CA GLU A 191 15.26 5.37 17.14
C GLU A 191 15.88 6.53 16.37
N ALA A 192 16.19 7.61 17.07
CA ALA A 192 16.92 8.75 16.53
C ALA A 192 18.41 8.42 16.43
N GLU A 193 19.00 8.70 15.27
CA GLU A 193 20.39 8.40 14.93
C GLU A 193 21.28 9.62 15.24
N GLN A 194 22.36 9.42 15.99
CA GLN A 194 23.31 10.48 16.36
C GLN A 194 24.21 10.89 15.21
#